data_AF-A0AAN9HDV5-F1
#
_entry.id   AF-A0AAN9HDV5-F1
#
_cell.length_a   1.000
_cell.length_b   1.000
_cell.length_c   1.000
_cell.angle_alpha   90.00
_cell.angle_beta   90.00
_cell.angle_gamma   90.00
#
_symmetry.space_group_name_H-M   'P 1'
#
loop_
_entity.id
_entity.type
_entity.pdbx_description
1 polymer ?
#
loop_
_entity_poly.entity_id
_entity_poly.type
_entity_poly.pdbx_seq_one_letter_code
_entity_poly.pdbx_strand_id
1 'polypeptide(L)'
;MAEHVGLSASRRSPVMAGGLFAVNRQWFWELGGYDTGLEIWGGEQFEISFKVWMCGGSMYDVPCSRVGHIYRKYVPYKVPSGTSLARNLKRVAETWMDEYTEYIYQRRPEYRHLSTGDITAQKELRKHLKCKDFKWYMNTVAWDLPKYYPPVEPPPAAWGEIRHVASGLCIDSKHGSTGTELRLDSCLKEGAERTWAHEQIFTFGWREDIRPGDPLHTRKFCFDAISQNSPITLYDCHGMKGNQHWSYRKDKSLYHLVSSGCIDCSPGDKRIFMNKCDPESETQQWIFQKVNATVLDKFNSASSS
;
A
#
# COMPACT_ATOMS: atom_id res chain seq x y z
N MET A 1 8.67 -14.35 -26.87
CA MET A 1 9.46 -13.29 -27.51
C MET A 1 8.96 -11.96 -26.96
N ALA A 2 9.76 -11.28 -26.14
CA ALA A 2 9.41 -9.93 -25.70
C ALA A 2 9.74 -8.99 -26.85
N GLU A 3 8.72 -8.42 -27.50
CA GLU A 3 8.94 -7.33 -28.45
C GLU A 3 9.63 -6.18 -27.72
N HIS A 4 10.74 -5.69 -28.28
CA HIS A 4 11.34 -4.43 -27.87
C HIS A 4 10.40 -3.28 -28.23
N VAL A 5 9.41 -3.04 -27.37
CA VAL A 5 8.53 -1.88 -27.43
C VAL A 5 9.38 -0.66 -27.11
N GLY A 6 9.67 0.16 -28.12
CA GLY A 6 10.45 1.39 -27.98
C GLY A 6 9.88 2.30 -26.87
N LEU A 7 10.74 3.10 -26.22
CA LEU A 7 10.36 3.97 -25.10
C LEU A 7 9.21 4.94 -25.41
N SER A 8 8.97 5.26 -26.69
CA SER A 8 7.92 6.15 -27.18
C SER A 8 6.58 5.46 -27.50
N ALA A 9 6.54 4.13 -27.55
CA ALA A 9 5.34 3.41 -27.97
C ALA A 9 4.25 3.44 -26.89
N SER A 10 2.99 3.50 -27.34
CA SER A 10 1.82 3.48 -26.48
C SER A 10 1.78 2.19 -25.64
N ARG A 11 1.45 2.32 -24.35
CA ARG A 11 1.40 1.18 -23.42
C ARG A 11 0.00 1.02 -22.86
N ARG A 12 -0.47 -0.22 -22.77
CA ARG A 12 -1.76 -0.52 -22.15
C ARG A 12 -1.73 -0.11 -20.69
N SER A 13 -2.78 0.55 -20.24
CA SER A 13 -2.97 0.96 -18.85
C SER A 13 -4.29 0.37 -18.33
N PRO A 14 -4.30 -0.34 -17.18
CA PRO A 14 -5.53 -0.89 -16.62
C PRO A 14 -6.50 0.21 -16.18
N VAL A 15 -5.99 1.27 -15.55
CA VAL A 15 -6.79 2.37 -14.97
C VAL A 15 -6.15 3.70 -15.35
N MET A 16 -6.93 4.63 -15.87
CA MET A 16 -6.45 6.00 -16.09
C MET A 16 -6.55 6.87 -14.84
N ALA A 17 -5.80 7.96 -14.80
CA ALA A 17 -5.86 8.93 -13.71
C ALA A 17 -7.23 9.64 -13.61
N GLY A 18 -7.92 9.84 -14.73
CA GLY A 18 -9.28 10.40 -14.80
C GLY A 18 -9.38 11.69 -15.62
N GLY A 19 -8.76 12.78 -15.16
CA GLY A 19 -9.02 14.13 -15.71
C GLY A 19 -8.49 14.43 -17.11
N LEU A 20 -7.66 13.57 -17.70
CA LEU A 20 -6.99 13.79 -18.98
C LEU A 20 -7.04 12.53 -19.84
N PHE A 21 -7.88 12.52 -20.86
CA PHE A 21 -7.97 11.44 -21.84
C PHE A 21 -8.63 11.92 -23.14
N ALA A 22 -8.50 11.13 -24.20
CA ALA A 22 -9.21 11.34 -25.46
C ALA A 22 -9.98 10.07 -25.81
N VAL A 23 -11.23 10.24 -26.27
CA VAL A 23 -12.11 9.13 -26.65
C VAL A 23 -12.95 9.55 -27.86
N ASN A 24 -13.26 8.59 -28.74
CA ASN A 24 -14.23 8.85 -29.79
C ASN A 24 -15.60 9.17 -29.17
N ARG A 25 -16.23 10.27 -29.60
CA ARG A 25 -17.51 10.74 -29.04
C ARG A 25 -18.62 9.69 -29.14
N GLN A 26 -18.72 9.01 -30.27
CA GLN A 26 -19.73 7.98 -30.49
C GLN A 26 -19.50 6.79 -29.56
N TRP A 27 -18.25 6.31 -29.47
CA TRP A 27 -17.88 5.24 -28.54
C TRP A 27 -18.14 5.59 -27.07
N PHE A 28 -17.88 6.84 -26.66
CA PHE A 28 -18.16 7.31 -25.30
C PHE A 28 -19.64 7.17 -24.94
N TRP A 29 -20.55 7.50 -25.86
CA TRP A 29 -21.98 7.37 -25.64
C TRP A 29 -22.50 5.94 -25.82
N GLU A 30 -21.84 5.12 -26.64
CA GLU A 30 -22.10 3.67 -26.69
C GLU A 30 -21.78 2.99 -25.36
N LEU A 31 -20.75 3.44 -24.65
CA LEU A 31 -20.46 3.03 -23.27
C LEU A 31 -21.41 3.63 -22.21
N GLY A 32 -22.40 4.43 -22.63
CA GLY A 32 -23.33 5.12 -21.73
C GLY A 32 -22.73 6.28 -20.95
N GLY A 33 -21.58 6.81 -21.35
CA GLY A 33 -20.87 7.87 -20.64
C GLY A 33 -20.49 7.48 -19.21
N TYR A 34 -20.59 8.43 -18.29
CA TYR A 34 -20.42 8.21 -16.85
C TYR A 34 -21.74 7.86 -16.17
N ASP A 35 -21.68 7.09 -15.09
CA ASP A 35 -22.82 6.89 -14.20
C ASP A 35 -23.27 8.23 -13.62
N THR A 36 -24.48 8.65 -13.98
CA THR A 36 -25.08 9.92 -13.57
C THR A 36 -25.39 9.99 -12.08
N GLY A 37 -25.31 8.86 -11.36
CA GLY A 37 -25.42 8.82 -9.90
C GLY A 37 -24.11 9.09 -9.14
N LEU A 38 -22.98 9.22 -9.85
CA LEU A 38 -21.71 9.62 -9.26
C LEU A 38 -21.73 11.11 -8.88
N GLU A 39 -21.32 11.41 -7.65
CA GLU A 39 -21.29 12.77 -7.12
C GLU A 39 -19.91 13.38 -7.22
N ILE A 40 -19.82 14.68 -7.52
CA ILE A 40 -18.69 15.61 -7.33
C ILE A 40 -17.30 15.09 -7.71
N TRP A 41 -16.74 14.13 -6.98
CA TRP A 41 -15.39 13.63 -7.21
C TRP A 41 -15.23 12.14 -6.84
N GLY A 42 -14.58 11.41 -7.74
CA GLY A 42 -14.00 10.09 -7.51
C GLY A 42 -14.95 8.93 -7.83
N GLY A 43 -14.42 7.93 -8.52
CA GLY A 43 -15.15 6.74 -8.98
C GLY A 43 -15.23 6.69 -10.50
N GLU A 44 -15.41 7.83 -11.16
CA GLU A 44 -15.59 7.95 -12.60
C GLU A 44 -14.41 7.37 -13.39
N GLN A 45 -13.18 7.54 -12.90
CA GLN A 45 -11.98 7.01 -13.53
C GLN A 45 -11.93 5.49 -13.51
N PHE A 46 -12.44 4.86 -12.44
CA PHE A 46 -12.52 3.40 -12.33
C PHE A 46 -13.64 2.88 -13.22
N GLU A 47 -14.82 3.50 -13.16
CA GLU A 47 -16.00 3.11 -13.94
C GLU A 47 -15.69 3.02 -15.42
N ILE A 48 -15.17 4.11 -16.01
CA ILE A 48 -14.90 4.16 -17.45
C ILE A 48 -13.72 3.25 -17.83
N SER A 49 -12.71 3.09 -16.97
CA SER A 49 -11.61 2.15 -17.21
C SER A 49 -12.13 0.72 -17.32
N PHE A 50 -13.03 0.32 -16.39
CA PHE A 50 -13.67 -0.99 -16.40
C PHE A 50 -14.57 -1.15 -17.63
N LYS A 51 -15.41 -0.17 -17.96
CA LYS A 51 -16.25 -0.16 -19.17
C LYS A 51 -15.41 -0.39 -20.42
N VAL A 52 -14.37 0.41 -20.63
CA VAL A 52 -13.52 0.33 -21.82
C VAL A 52 -12.93 -1.06 -21.96
N TRP A 53 -12.31 -1.61 -20.91
CA TRP A 53 -11.66 -2.92 -21.00
C TRP A 53 -12.64 -4.08 -21.08
N MET A 54 -13.67 -4.10 -20.23
CA MET A 54 -14.58 -5.23 -20.12
C MET A 54 -15.56 -5.29 -21.30
N CYS A 55 -15.87 -4.16 -21.94
CA CYS A 55 -16.87 -4.06 -23.00
C CYS A 55 -16.25 -3.93 -24.42
N GLY A 56 -15.02 -4.41 -24.62
CA GLY A 56 -14.42 -4.61 -25.95
C GLY A 56 -13.50 -3.49 -26.47
N GLY A 57 -13.25 -2.46 -25.67
CA GLY A 57 -12.29 -1.41 -25.96
C GLY A 57 -10.88 -1.71 -25.43
N SER A 58 -10.03 -0.69 -25.46
CA SER A 58 -8.69 -0.73 -24.87
C SER A 58 -8.25 0.67 -24.46
N MET A 59 -7.32 0.75 -23.51
CA MET A 59 -6.84 2.01 -22.94
C MET A 59 -5.31 2.05 -22.96
N TYR A 60 -4.76 3.20 -23.35
CA TYR A 60 -3.33 3.38 -23.52
C TYR A 60 -2.85 4.71 -22.94
N ASP A 61 -1.69 4.66 -22.29
CA ASP A 61 -0.85 5.84 -22.08
C ASP A 61 0.02 6.05 -23.32
N VAL A 62 0.09 7.29 -23.80
CA VAL A 62 0.83 7.67 -25.02
C VAL A 62 2.03 8.55 -24.62
N PRO A 63 3.25 8.00 -24.49
CA PRO A 63 4.41 8.76 -23.98
C PRO A 63 4.75 10.04 -24.76
N CYS A 64 4.41 10.07 -26.05
CA CYS A 64 4.60 11.23 -26.93
C CYS A 64 3.60 12.37 -26.70
N SER A 65 2.50 12.15 -25.98
CA SER A 65 1.52 13.18 -25.63
C SER A 65 1.62 13.51 -24.15
N ARG A 66 2.07 14.72 -23.81
CA ARG A 66 2.35 15.12 -22.43
C ARG A 66 1.59 16.40 -22.08
N VAL A 67 0.86 16.36 -20.96
CA VAL A 67 0.11 17.49 -20.43
C VAL A 67 0.52 17.70 -18.97
N GLY A 68 0.91 18.92 -18.61
CA GLY A 68 1.20 19.28 -17.23
C GLY A 68 -0.10 19.43 -16.43
N HIS A 69 -0.15 18.81 -15.24
CA HIS A 69 -1.28 18.93 -14.33
C HIS A 69 -0.81 19.41 -12.95
N ILE A 70 -1.50 20.40 -12.37
CA ILE A 70 -1.18 20.94 -11.05
C ILE A 70 -1.89 20.09 -9.99
N TYR A 71 -1.13 19.25 -9.28
CA TYR A 71 -1.65 18.55 -8.11
C TYR A 71 -1.84 19.52 -6.96
N ARG A 72 -3.06 19.60 -6.44
CA ARG A 72 -3.42 20.52 -5.37
C ARG A 72 -2.82 20.04 -4.04
N LYS A 73 -2.32 20.97 -3.22
CA LYS A 73 -1.88 20.69 -1.84
C LYS A 73 -3.05 20.31 -0.92
N TYR A 74 -4.23 20.89 -1.16
CA TYR A 74 -5.48 20.60 -0.47
C TYR A 74 -6.67 20.92 -1.39
N VAL A 75 -7.84 20.39 -1.08
CA VAL A 75 -9.09 20.66 -1.83
C VAL A 75 -9.66 22.01 -1.35
N PRO A 76 -9.75 23.05 -2.21
CA PRO A 76 -10.13 24.40 -1.76
C PRO A 76 -11.64 24.66 -1.78
N TYR A 77 -12.44 23.77 -2.35
CA TYR A 77 -13.90 23.92 -2.43
C TYR A 77 -14.61 23.12 -1.34
N LYS A 78 -15.81 23.59 -0.96
CA LYS A 78 -16.68 22.87 -0.02
C LYS A 78 -17.44 21.77 -0.77
N VAL A 79 -17.47 20.59 -0.17
CA VAL A 79 -18.31 19.49 -0.61
C VAL A 79 -19.65 19.60 0.15
N PRO A 80 -20.81 19.63 -0.54
CA PRO A 80 -22.13 19.57 0.10
C PRO A 80 -22.24 18.44 1.11
N SER A 81 -22.99 18.69 2.18
CA SER A 81 -23.28 17.67 3.18
C SER A 81 -24.04 16.51 2.55
N GLY A 82 -23.67 15.27 2.90
CA GLY A 82 -24.27 14.05 2.36
C GLY A 82 -23.58 13.49 1.11
N THR A 83 -22.65 14.24 0.47
CA THR A 83 -21.83 13.69 -0.60
C THR A 83 -20.77 12.74 -0.04
N SER A 84 -20.59 11.59 -0.68
CA SER A 84 -19.66 10.57 -0.19
C SER A 84 -18.93 9.86 -1.32
N LEU A 85 -17.59 9.97 -1.31
CA LEU A 85 -16.71 9.15 -2.15
C LEU A 85 -17.01 7.64 -1.96
N ALA A 86 -17.34 7.23 -0.73
CA ALA A 86 -17.69 5.84 -0.45
C ALA A 86 -18.91 5.39 -1.26
N ARG A 87 -19.89 6.27 -1.46
CA ARG A 87 -21.09 5.95 -2.25
C ARG A 87 -20.72 5.74 -3.71
N ASN A 88 -19.93 6.64 -4.28
CA ASN A 88 -19.45 6.51 -5.66
C ASN A 88 -18.67 5.21 -5.87
N LEU A 89 -17.69 4.93 -5.01
CA LEU A 89 -16.89 3.71 -5.09
C LEU A 89 -17.77 2.46 -4.93
N LYS A 90 -18.78 2.50 -4.05
CA LYS A 90 -19.72 1.38 -3.90
C LYS A 90 -20.58 1.17 -5.15
N ARG A 91 -21.08 2.25 -5.79
CA ARG A 91 -21.84 2.16 -7.05
C ARG A 91 -21.00 1.49 -8.15
N VAL A 92 -19.74 1.90 -8.28
CA VAL A 92 -18.80 1.31 -9.24
C VAL A 92 -18.54 -0.17 -8.91
N ALA A 93 -18.25 -0.49 -7.65
CA ALA A 93 -17.96 -1.85 -7.23
C ALA A 93 -19.13 -2.80 -7.48
N GLU A 94 -20.34 -2.45 -6.99
CA GLU A 94 -21.56 -3.25 -7.14
C GLU A 94 -22.02 -3.42 -8.60
N THR A 95 -21.57 -2.55 -9.50
CA THR A 95 -21.91 -2.62 -10.93
C THR A 95 -20.87 -3.41 -11.71
N TRP A 96 -19.58 -3.23 -11.43
CA TRP A 96 -18.49 -3.65 -12.30
C TRP A 96 -17.52 -4.66 -11.70
N MET A 97 -17.41 -4.77 -10.37
CA MET A 97 -16.33 -5.52 -9.71
C MET A 97 -16.70 -6.95 -9.29
N ASP A 98 -17.94 -7.37 -9.49
CA ASP A 98 -18.41 -8.73 -9.19
C ASP A 98 -17.99 -9.18 -7.77
N GLU A 99 -17.47 -10.39 -7.61
CA GLU A 99 -17.00 -10.94 -6.34
C GLU A 99 -15.86 -10.13 -5.70
N TYR A 100 -15.12 -9.34 -6.48
CA TYR A 100 -13.99 -8.55 -5.95
C TYR A 100 -14.45 -7.35 -5.11
N THR A 101 -15.74 -6.99 -5.20
CA THR A 101 -16.40 -6.02 -4.32
C THR A 101 -16.20 -6.38 -2.84
N GLU A 102 -16.19 -7.68 -2.52
CA GLU A 102 -16.04 -8.19 -1.16
C GLU A 102 -14.69 -7.80 -0.53
N TYR A 103 -13.61 -7.74 -1.32
CA TYR A 103 -12.29 -7.33 -0.83
C TYR A 103 -12.22 -5.86 -0.43
N ILE A 104 -13.08 -5.01 -0.99
CA ILE A 104 -13.26 -3.62 -0.54
C ILE A 104 -13.95 -3.62 0.82
N TYR A 105 -15.03 -4.39 0.96
CA TYR A 105 -15.83 -4.43 2.19
C TYR A 105 -15.09 -5.04 3.38
N GLN A 106 -14.17 -5.97 3.16
CA GLN A 106 -13.27 -6.47 4.21
C GLN A 106 -12.38 -5.38 4.81
N ARG A 107 -12.02 -4.36 4.03
CA ARG A 107 -11.17 -3.23 4.45
C ARG A 107 -11.98 -2.01 4.88
N ARG A 108 -13.22 -1.91 4.40
CA ARG A 108 -14.17 -0.84 4.69
C ARG A 108 -15.54 -1.45 5.04
N PRO A 109 -15.69 -2.06 6.24
CA PRO A 109 -16.93 -2.73 6.63
C PRO A 109 -18.17 -1.83 6.57
N GLU A 110 -17.99 -0.52 6.79
CA GLU A 110 -19.04 0.49 6.70
C GLU A 110 -19.68 0.57 5.31
N TYR A 111 -18.98 0.12 4.25
CA TYR A 111 -19.54 0.12 2.90
C TYR A 111 -20.66 -0.92 2.75
N ARG A 112 -20.72 -1.96 3.56
CA ARG A 112 -21.79 -2.99 3.44
C ARG A 112 -23.19 -2.41 3.60
N HIS A 113 -23.35 -1.54 4.60
CA HIS A 113 -24.64 -0.95 4.96
C HIS A 113 -24.90 0.40 4.27
N LEU A 114 -23.92 0.92 3.51
CA LEU A 114 -24.08 2.16 2.76
C LEU A 114 -25.03 1.97 1.57
N SER A 115 -26.05 2.82 1.40
CA SER A 115 -26.90 2.76 0.22
C SER A 115 -26.14 3.19 -1.04
N THR A 116 -26.28 2.43 -2.13
CA THR A 116 -25.76 2.81 -3.46
C THR A 116 -26.68 3.76 -4.21
N GLY A 117 -27.92 3.97 -3.75
CA GLY A 117 -28.99 4.49 -4.59
C GLY A 117 -29.40 3.46 -5.66
N ASP A 118 -30.12 3.90 -6.69
CA ASP A 118 -30.50 3.01 -7.79
C ASP A 118 -29.33 2.82 -8.78
N ILE A 119 -28.97 1.56 -9.04
CA ILE A 119 -27.94 1.15 -10.00
C ILE A 119 -28.50 0.21 -11.09
N THR A 120 -29.84 0.09 -11.19
CA THR A 120 -30.51 -0.82 -12.12
C THR A 120 -30.12 -0.52 -13.57
N ALA A 121 -30.21 0.74 -14.00
CA ALA A 121 -29.82 1.16 -15.34
C ALA A 121 -28.35 0.84 -15.67
N GLN A 122 -27.44 0.99 -14.70
CA GLN A 122 -26.02 0.68 -14.88
C GLN A 122 -25.78 -0.83 -15.05
N LYS A 123 -26.47 -1.65 -14.26
CA LYS A 123 -26.43 -3.12 -14.38
C LYS A 123 -27.03 -3.59 -15.71
N GLU A 124 -28.10 -2.97 -16.17
CA GLU A 124 -28.71 -3.26 -17.48
C GLU A 124 -27.80 -2.88 -18.64
N LEU A 125 -27.16 -1.71 -18.57
CA LEU A 125 -26.17 -1.26 -19.55
C LEU A 125 -25.02 -2.28 -19.68
N ARG A 126 -24.46 -2.74 -18.56
CA ARG A 126 -23.38 -3.75 -18.56
C ARG A 126 -23.82 -5.05 -19.25
N LYS A 127 -25.06 -5.50 -19.00
CA LYS A 127 -25.63 -6.69 -19.66
C LYS A 127 -25.83 -6.46 -21.16
N HIS A 128 -26.37 -5.30 -21.54
CA HIS A 128 -26.64 -4.95 -22.92
C HIS A 128 -25.36 -4.91 -23.77
N LEU A 129 -24.29 -4.35 -23.22
CA LEU A 129 -22.96 -4.28 -23.85
C LEU A 129 -22.22 -5.62 -23.88
N LYS A 130 -22.79 -6.68 -23.26
CA LYS A 130 -22.21 -8.04 -23.21
C LYS A 130 -20.75 -8.02 -22.70
N CYS A 131 -20.50 -7.20 -21.68
CA CYS A 131 -19.16 -7.04 -21.13
C CYS A 131 -18.67 -8.33 -20.46
N LYS A 132 -17.34 -8.52 -20.44
CA LYS A 132 -16.67 -9.59 -19.70
C LYS A 132 -16.84 -9.41 -18.19
N ASP A 133 -16.55 -10.46 -17.42
CA ASP A 133 -16.54 -10.40 -15.96
C ASP A 133 -15.29 -9.69 -15.42
N PHE A 134 -15.34 -9.26 -14.16
CA PHE A 134 -14.22 -8.57 -13.52
C PHE A 134 -13.03 -9.48 -13.27
N LYS A 135 -13.28 -10.79 -13.12
CA LYS A 135 -12.23 -11.80 -13.04
C LYS A 135 -11.35 -11.83 -14.29
N TRP A 136 -11.95 -11.74 -15.49
CA TRP A 136 -11.22 -11.59 -16.74
C TRP A 136 -10.38 -10.32 -16.75
N TYR A 137 -10.94 -9.20 -16.29
CA TYR A 137 -10.22 -7.92 -16.18
C TYR A 137 -8.99 -8.06 -15.28
N MET A 138 -9.16 -8.64 -14.08
CA MET A 138 -8.05 -8.84 -13.13
C MET A 138 -6.99 -9.80 -13.65
N ASN A 139 -7.38 -10.85 -14.38
CA ASN A 139 -6.43 -11.85 -14.87
C ASN A 139 -5.75 -11.48 -16.19
N THR A 140 -6.38 -10.63 -17.02
CA THR A 140 -5.91 -10.33 -18.38
C THR A 140 -5.37 -8.90 -18.51
N VAL A 141 -6.03 -7.94 -17.84
CA VAL A 141 -5.70 -6.52 -17.95
C VAL A 141 -4.85 -6.08 -16.75
N ALA A 142 -5.31 -6.32 -15.53
CA ALA A 142 -4.68 -5.88 -14.29
C ALA A 142 -3.95 -7.02 -13.55
N TRP A 143 -3.30 -7.93 -14.29
CA TRP A 143 -2.70 -9.16 -13.76
C TRP A 143 -1.53 -8.91 -12.81
N ASP A 144 -0.87 -7.77 -12.92
CA ASP A 144 0.24 -7.34 -12.09
C ASP A 144 -0.22 -6.57 -10.83
N LEU A 145 -1.47 -6.11 -10.78
CA LEU A 145 -2.00 -5.37 -9.62
C LEU A 145 -1.92 -6.20 -8.32
N PRO A 146 -2.31 -7.49 -8.28
CA PRO A 146 -2.21 -8.31 -7.06
C PRO A 146 -0.77 -8.53 -6.56
N LYS A 147 0.25 -8.35 -7.42
CA LYS A 147 1.65 -8.40 -6.97
C LYS A 147 1.96 -7.31 -5.95
N TYR A 148 1.36 -6.14 -6.14
CA TYR A 148 1.57 -4.99 -5.27
C TYR A 148 0.41 -4.75 -4.31
N TYR A 149 -0.81 -5.14 -4.64
CA TYR A 149 -1.99 -4.93 -3.81
C TYR A 149 -2.84 -6.21 -3.81
N PRO A 150 -2.37 -7.27 -3.15
CA PRO A 150 -3.07 -8.55 -3.16
C PRO A 150 -4.45 -8.38 -2.49
N PRO A 151 -5.51 -8.96 -3.07
CA PRO A 151 -6.85 -8.91 -2.48
C PRO A 151 -6.89 -9.43 -1.04
N VAL A 152 -6.08 -10.43 -0.74
CA VAL A 152 -5.80 -10.93 0.62
C VAL A 152 -4.30 -10.80 0.87
N GLU A 153 -3.92 -9.97 1.84
CA GLU A 153 -2.51 -9.77 2.17
C GLU A 153 -1.92 -11.01 2.85
N PRO A 154 -0.71 -11.45 2.45
CA PRO A 154 -0.01 -12.50 3.17
C PRO A 154 0.25 -12.11 4.64
N PRO A 155 0.37 -13.10 5.55
CA PRO A 155 0.62 -12.82 6.96
C PRO A 155 1.98 -12.15 7.19
N PRO A 156 2.13 -11.32 8.23
CA PRO A 156 3.41 -10.72 8.59
C PRO A 156 4.39 -11.77 9.13
N ALA A 157 5.68 -11.45 9.06
CA ALA A 157 6.75 -12.29 9.61
C ALA A 157 6.92 -12.09 11.12
N ALA A 158 6.73 -10.88 11.63
CA ALA A 158 6.83 -10.56 13.06
C ALA A 158 6.02 -9.30 13.39
N TRP A 159 5.57 -9.15 14.63
CA TRP A 159 4.85 -7.96 15.08
C TRP A 159 4.86 -7.78 16.61
N GLY A 160 4.46 -6.59 17.05
CA GLY A 160 4.45 -6.17 18.46
C GLY A 160 5.61 -5.23 18.77
N GLU A 161 6.04 -5.19 20.04
CA GLU A 161 7.23 -4.43 20.41
C GLU A 161 8.51 -5.01 19.80
N ILE A 162 9.47 -4.12 19.52
CA ILE A 162 10.84 -4.48 19.14
C ILE A 162 11.74 -4.10 20.31
N ARG A 163 12.16 -5.11 21.08
CA ARG A 163 12.96 -4.95 22.30
C ARG A 163 14.42 -5.20 22.00
N HIS A 164 15.27 -4.28 22.43
CA HIS A 164 16.71 -4.45 22.45
C HIS A 164 17.11 -5.43 23.57
N VAL A 165 17.90 -6.46 23.25
CA VAL A 165 18.17 -7.58 24.16
C VAL A 165 18.94 -7.15 25.40
N ALA A 166 20.04 -6.41 25.24
CA ALA A 166 20.96 -6.13 26.35
C ALA A 166 20.41 -5.11 27.36
N SER A 167 19.80 -4.03 26.86
CA SER A 167 19.27 -2.96 27.73
C SER A 167 17.80 -3.15 28.13
N GLY A 168 17.07 -4.02 27.43
CA GLY A 168 15.64 -4.21 27.64
C GLY A 168 14.76 -3.03 27.20
N LEU A 169 15.33 -2.00 26.57
CA LEU A 169 14.59 -0.85 26.00
C LEU A 169 13.90 -1.25 24.68
N CYS A 170 12.88 -0.50 24.29
CA CYS A 170 12.11 -0.75 23.07
C CYS A 170 12.31 0.36 22.04
N ILE A 171 12.21 0.02 20.76
CA ILE A 171 12.10 1.01 19.69
C ILE A 171 10.81 1.81 19.89
N ASP A 172 10.88 3.13 19.75
CA ASP A 172 9.75 4.06 19.84
C ASP A 172 9.83 5.07 18.70
N SER A 173 8.77 5.18 17.91
CA SER A 173 8.67 6.16 16.81
C SER A 173 8.01 7.47 17.22
N LYS A 174 7.52 7.60 18.46
CA LYS A 174 6.88 8.80 19.01
C LYS A 174 5.74 9.36 18.12
N HIS A 175 5.03 8.48 17.41
CA HIS A 175 4.03 8.86 16.41
C HIS A 175 4.56 9.80 15.31
N GLY A 176 5.86 9.75 15.04
CA GLY A 176 6.53 10.55 14.03
C GLY A 176 5.97 10.38 12.62
N SER A 177 6.22 11.37 11.78
CA SER A 177 5.93 11.35 10.34
C SER A 177 7.23 11.25 9.52
N THR A 178 7.13 11.37 8.20
CA THR A 178 8.26 11.37 7.26
C THR A 178 9.43 12.22 7.76
N GLY A 179 10.61 11.60 7.87
CA GLY A 179 11.86 12.20 8.37
C GLY A 179 12.10 12.05 9.87
N THR A 180 11.16 11.48 10.64
CA THR A 180 11.37 11.27 12.08
C THR A 180 12.34 10.13 12.33
N GLU A 181 13.40 10.39 13.09
CA GLU A 181 14.35 9.36 13.54
C GLU A 181 13.74 8.45 14.62
N LEU A 182 14.02 7.15 14.51
CA LEU A 182 13.66 6.17 15.54
C LEU A 182 14.56 6.29 16.77
N ARG A 183 13.99 6.02 17.95
CA ARG A 183 14.70 6.12 19.23
C ARG A 183 14.42 4.92 20.11
N LEU A 184 15.24 4.77 21.15
CA LEU A 184 14.94 3.85 22.24
C LEU A 184 14.13 4.56 23.32
N ASP A 185 13.21 3.83 23.94
CA ASP A 185 12.58 4.28 25.18
C ASP A 185 12.26 3.09 26.09
N SER A 186 11.83 3.38 27.32
CA SER A 186 11.34 2.36 28.23
C SER A 186 10.14 1.65 27.59
N CYS A 187 10.18 0.31 27.55
CA CYS A 187 9.07 -0.48 27.01
C CYS A 187 7.79 -0.22 27.80
N LEU A 188 6.68 -0.02 27.09
CA LEU A 188 5.37 0.14 27.72
C LEU A 188 4.95 -1.16 28.42
N LYS A 189 4.43 -1.02 29.65
CA LYS A 189 3.84 -2.16 30.37
C LYS A 189 2.53 -2.57 29.69
N GLU A 190 2.22 -3.87 29.69
CA GLU A 190 0.91 -4.34 29.24
C GLU A 190 -0.21 -3.64 30.03
N GLY A 191 -1.17 -3.05 29.33
CA GLY A 191 -2.26 -2.28 29.94
C GLY A 191 -1.96 -0.81 30.26
N ALA A 192 -0.76 -0.30 29.96
CA ALA A 192 -0.48 1.13 30.04
C ALA A 192 -1.41 1.93 29.11
N GLU A 193 -1.85 3.12 29.55
CA GLU A 193 -2.65 4.00 28.71
C GLU A 193 -1.93 4.28 27.39
N ARG A 194 -2.62 4.02 26.28
CA ARG A 194 -2.17 4.37 24.93
C ARG A 194 -2.22 5.88 24.77
N THR A 195 -1.24 6.56 25.34
CA THR A 195 -1.05 7.99 25.15
C THR A 195 -0.39 8.24 23.78
N TRP A 196 -0.62 9.42 23.21
CA TRP A 196 0.06 9.87 21.99
C TRP A 196 1.59 10.02 22.15
N ALA A 197 2.12 9.83 23.36
CA ALA A 197 3.53 10.02 23.68
C ALA A 197 4.44 8.84 23.27
N HIS A 198 3.87 7.67 22.95
CA HIS A 198 4.64 6.46 22.67
C HIS A 198 4.02 5.62 21.55
N GLU A 199 4.83 5.23 20.57
CA GLU A 199 4.43 4.31 19.51
C GLU A 199 5.48 3.21 19.40
N GLN A 200 5.21 2.07 20.06
CA GLN A 200 6.17 0.97 20.21
C GLN A 200 5.69 -0.34 19.58
N ILE A 201 4.54 -0.33 18.87
CA ILE A 201 4.05 -1.50 18.16
C ILE A 201 4.46 -1.38 16.70
N PHE A 202 5.13 -2.41 16.19
CA PHE A 202 5.58 -2.48 14.81
C PHE A 202 5.16 -3.81 14.17
N THR A 203 5.12 -3.81 12.85
CA THR A 203 4.86 -5.01 12.04
C THR A 203 5.95 -5.14 10.99
N PHE A 204 6.60 -6.30 10.95
CA PHE A 204 7.44 -6.73 9.84
C PHE A 204 6.58 -7.44 8.80
N GLY A 205 6.19 -6.68 7.78
CA GLY A 205 5.14 -7.02 6.84
C GLY A 205 5.59 -7.98 5.75
N TRP A 206 4.64 -8.47 4.96
CA TRP A 206 4.88 -9.40 3.86
C TRP A 206 5.70 -8.83 2.70
N ARG A 207 5.90 -7.51 2.68
CA ARG A 207 6.74 -6.79 1.71
C ARG A 207 8.20 -6.68 2.16
N GLU A 208 8.55 -7.33 3.27
CA GLU A 208 9.87 -7.28 3.88
C GLU A 208 10.25 -5.85 4.32
N ASP A 209 9.25 -5.08 4.77
CA ASP A 209 9.37 -3.75 5.36
C ASP A 209 8.85 -3.73 6.81
N ILE A 210 9.37 -2.80 7.63
CA ILE A 210 8.96 -2.64 9.03
C ILE A 210 8.16 -1.34 9.18
N ARG A 211 6.97 -1.41 9.76
CA ARG A 211 6.02 -0.27 9.87
C ARG A 211 5.48 -0.13 11.29
N PRO A 212 5.19 1.09 11.77
CA PRO A 212 4.44 1.27 13.01
C PRO A 212 2.99 0.78 12.86
N GLY A 213 2.43 0.26 13.96
CA GLY A 213 1.08 -0.27 14.05
C GLY A 213 1.00 -1.80 14.09
N ASP A 214 -0.13 -2.32 14.56
CA ASP A 214 -0.42 -3.75 14.51
C ASP A 214 -0.68 -4.22 13.06
N PRO A 215 -0.61 -5.54 12.78
CA PRO A 215 -0.70 -6.05 11.41
C PRO A 215 -1.97 -5.67 10.64
N LEU A 216 -3.08 -5.38 11.32
CA LEU A 216 -4.33 -4.97 10.69
C LEU A 216 -4.41 -3.45 10.48
N HIS A 217 -3.65 -2.67 11.25
CA HIS A 217 -3.71 -1.20 11.27
C HIS A 217 -2.34 -0.54 11.10
N THR A 218 -1.47 -1.10 10.25
CA THR A 218 -0.16 -0.49 9.97
C THR A 218 -0.31 0.91 9.37
N ARG A 219 0.56 1.83 9.80
CA ARG A 219 0.69 3.15 9.18
C ARG A 219 1.43 3.05 7.85
N LYS A 220 1.29 4.07 7.01
CA LYS A 220 1.98 4.18 5.71
C LYS A 220 3.43 4.68 5.81
N PHE A 221 4.05 4.50 6.97
CA PHE A 221 5.44 4.86 7.22
C PHE A 221 6.26 3.60 7.45
N CYS A 222 7.43 3.55 6.83
CA CYS A 222 8.35 2.42 6.84
C CYS A 222 9.69 2.84 7.45
N PHE A 223 10.39 1.88 8.05
CA PHE A 223 11.77 2.07 8.45
C PHE A 223 12.62 2.27 7.19
N ASP A 224 13.31 3.40 7.14
CA ASP A 224 14.11 3.84 6.00
C ASP A 224 15.53 4.17 6.46
N ALA A 225 16.52 3.58 5.78
CA ALA A 225 17.92 3.80 6.06
C ALA A 225 18.72 4.06 4.77
N ILE A 226 19.52 5.12 4.77
CA ILE A 226 20.26 5.57 3.59
C ILE A 226 21.59 4.84 3.44
N SER A 227 22.30 4.60 4.55
CA SER A 227 23.67 4.06 4.52
C SER A 227 23.96 3.16 5.72
N GLN A 228 25.16 2.60 5.78
CA GLN A 228 25.61 1.81 6.93
C GLN A 228 25.86 2.62 8.21
N ASN A 229 25.83 3.96 8.14
CA ASN A 229 26.10 4.84 9.28
C ASN A 229 25.00 5.90 9.51
N SER A 230 23.86 5.79 8.81
CA SER A 230 22.75 6.73 8.95
C SER A 230 21.86 6.39 10.14
N PRO A 231 21.12 7.36 10.70
CA PRO A 231 19.95 7.02 11.52
C PRO A 231 18.93 6.20 10.71
N ILE A 232 18.01 5.55 11.41
CA ILE A 232 16.83 4.95 10.81
C ILE A 232 15.70 5.95 10.98
N THR A 233 15.02 6.29 9.89
CA THR A 233 13.89 7.23 9.91
C THR A 233 12.59 6.55 9.50
N LEU A 234 11.47 7.18 9.83
CA LEU A 234 10.20 6.89 9.18
C LEU A 234 10.12 7.63 7.86
N TYR A 235 9.82 6.91 6.77
CA TYR A 235 9.55 7.49 5.45
C TYR A 235 8.29 6.90 4.81
N ASP A 236 7.70 7.59 3.84
CA ASP A 236 6.51 7.11 3.15
C ASP A 236 6.77 5.78 2.44
N CYS A 237 6.00 4.75 2.80
CA CYS A 237 6.20 3.41 2.25
C CYS A 237 5.96 3.37 0.75
N HIS A 238 6.99 3.02 -0.03
CA HIS A 238 6.89 2.89 -1.49
C HIS A 238 6.74 1.44 -1.99
N GLY A 239 7.00 0.44 -1.14
CA GLY A 239 6.80 -0.98 -1.49
C GLY A 239 7.73 -1.51 -2.59
N MET A 240 8.83 -0.80 -2.88
CA MET A 240 9.83 -1.17 -3.90
C MET A 240 11.08 -1.82 -3.30
N LYS A 241 11.00 -2.33 -2.07
CA LYS A 241 12.17 -2.78 -1.30
C LYS A 241 13.16 -1.63 -1.10
N GLY A 242 14.38 -1.72 -1.62
CA GLY A 242 15.35 -0.62 -1.57
C GLY A 242 15.81 -0.31 -0.15
N ASN A 243 15.89 0.98 0.17
CA ASN A 243 16.21 1.54 1.50
C ASN A 243 15.17 1.23 2.60
N GLN A 244 14.08 0.55 2.25
CA GLN A 244 13.10 0.02 3.20
C GLN A 244 13.07 -1.51 3.26
N HIS A 245 14.09 -2.18 2.71
CA HIS A 245 14.15 -3.65 2.66
C HIS A 245 14.97 -4.21 3.82
N TRP A 246 14.29 -4.96 4.68
CA TRP A 246 14.85 -5.50 5.91
C TRP A 246 14.80 -7.03 5.92
N SER A 247 15.75 -7.66 6.61
CA SER A 247 15.73 -9.07 6.98
C SER A 247 15.93 -9.20 8.48
N TYR A 248 15.09 -10.02 9.10
CA TYR A 248 15.27 -10.39 10.50
C TYR A 248 15.93 -11.77 10.58
N ARG A 249 17.19 -11.79 10.97
CA ARG A 249 18.07 -12.96 10.89
C ARG A 249 18.00 -13.82 12.15
N LYS A 250 18.54 -15.05 12.07
CA LYS A 250 18.55 -16.02 13.19
C LYS A 250 19.38 -15.54 14.40
N ASP A 251 20.38 -14.69 14.15
CA ASP A 251 21.20 -14.01 15.18
C ASP A 251 20.48 -12.83 15.84
N LYS A 252 19.18 -12.63 15.55
CA LYS A 252 18.35 -11.53 16.05
C LYS A 252 18.77 -10.15 15.54
N SER A 253 19.59 -10.07 14.49
CA SER A 253 19.90 -8.81 13.83
C SER A 253 18.80 -8.38 12.87
N LEU A 254 18.55 -7.07 12.81
CA LEU A 254 17.75 -6.42 11.78
C LEU A 254 18.70 -5.92 10.68
N TYR A 255 18.86 -6.75 9.65
CA TYR A 255 19.77 -6.51 8.53
C TYR A 255 19.11 -5.66 7.46
N HIS A 256 19.79 -4.60 7.04
CA HIS A 256 19.38 -3.74 5.94
C HIS A 256 20.07 -4.15 4.65
N LEU A 257 19.29 -4.61 3.67
CA LEU A 257 19.83 -5.33 2.51
C LEU A 257 20.62 -4.42 1.58
N VAL A 258 20.14 -3.19 1.37
CA VAL A 258 20.78 -2.25 0.44
C VAL A 258 22.08 -1.69 0.99
N SER A 259 22.12 -1.34 2.28
CA SER A 259 23.37 -0.83 2.86
C SER A 259 24.30 -1.94 3.31
N SER A 260 23.86 -3.19 3.47
CA SER A 260 24.63 -4.27 4.12
C SER A 260 25.03 -3.97 5.57
N GLY A 261 24.26 -3.14 6.27
CA GLY A 261 24.42 -2.83 7.69
C GLY A 261 23.33 -3.49 8.55
N CYS A 262 23.50 -3.40 9.87
CA CYS A 262 22.52 -3.86 10.86
C CYS A 262 22.06 -2.69 11.73
N ILE A 263 20.84 -2.76 12.26
CA ILE A 263 20.38 -1.81 13.26
C ILE A 263 21.17 -2.03 14.54
N ASP A 264 21.78 -0.95 15.02
CA ASP A 264 22.57 -0.84 16.24
C ASP A 264 22.00 0.28 17.12
N CYS A 265 22.46 0.38 18.36
CA CYS A 265 21.97 1.39 19.27
C CYS A 265 23.00 1.86 20.30
N SER A 266 22.73 3.06 20.84
CA SER A 266 23.37 3.58 22.05
C SER A 266 22.28 3.69 23.13
N PRO A 267 22.18 2.72 24.06
CA PRO A 267 21.17 2.75 25.12
C PRO A 267 21.26 3.99 26.01
N GLY A 268 22.48 4.45 26.32
CA GLY A 268 22.71 5.65 27.14
C GLY A 268 22.19 6.93 26.49
N ASP A 269 22.36 7.07 25.18
CA ASP A 269 21.85 8.22 24.42
C ASP A 269 20.41 8.03 23.92
N LYS A 270 19.82 6.85 24.13
CA LYS A 270 18.53 6.43 23.56
C LYS A 270 18.47 6.54 22.02
N ARG A 271 19.60 6.36 21.33
CA ARG A 271 19.71 6.49 19.86
C ARG A 271 19.74 5.14 19.17
N ILE A 272 19.19 5.09 17.96
CA ILE A 272 19.22 3.95 17.05
C ILE A 272 19.87 4.41 15.74
N PHE A 273 20.77 3.62 15.20
CA PHE A 273 21.50 3.95 13.96
C PHE A 273 21.90 2.67 13.22
N MET A 274 22.25 2.81 11.95
CA MET A 274 22.88 1.72 11.20
C MET A 274 24.35 1.61 11.57
N ASN A 275 24.87 0.39 11.61
CA ASN A 275 26.29 0.11 11.76
C ASN A 275 26.68 -1.15 10.97
N LYS A 276 27.99 -1.46 10.90
CA LYS A 276 28.47 -2.75 10.40
C LYS A 276 27.91 -3.88 11.26
N CYS A 277 27.38 -4.92 10.62
CA CYS A 277 26.86 -6.09 11.31
C CYS A 277 27.95 -6.83 12.08
N ASP A 278 27.66 -7.12 13.35
CA ASP A 278 28.46 -7.95 14.24
C ASP A 278 27.53 -8.92 15.00
N PRO A 279 27.54 -10.22 14.66
CA PRO A 279 26.69 -11.22 15.32
C PRO A 279 26.96 -11.39 16.82
N GLU A 280 28.17 -11.03 17.29
CA GLU A 280 28.56 -11.11 18.70
C GLU A 280 28.17 -9.83 19.46
N SER A 281 27.79 -8.76 18.76
CA SER A 281 27.42 -7.50 19.40
C SER A 281 26.09 -7.61 20.12
N GLU A 282 26.11 -7.34 21.43
CA GLU A 282 24.91 -7.26 22.25
C GLU A 282 24.02 -6.07 21.88
N THR A 283 24.57 -5.02 21.23
CA THR A 283 23.82 -3.80 20.85
C THR A 283 23.02 -3.93 19.56
N GLN A 284 23.22 -5.03 18.83
CA GLN A 284 22.58 -5.31 17.53
C GLN A 284 21.54 -6.45 17.59
N GLN A 285 21.20 -6.92 18.79
CA GLN A 285 20.24 -7.99 18.98
C GLN A 285 18.85 -7.44 19.36
N TRP A 286 17.85 -7.78 18.56
CA TRP A 286 16.48 -7.30 18.67
C TRP A 286 15.48 -8.45 18.74
N ILE A 287 14.49 -8.35 19.62
CA ILE A 287 13.42 -9.36 19.78
C ILE A 287 12.09 -8.70 19.45
N PHE A 288 11.40 -9.26 18.46
CA PHE A 288 9.97 -9.00 18.26
C PHE A 288 9.15 -9.76 19.30
N GLN A 289 8.08 -9.14 19.79
CA GLN A 289 7.15 -9.77 20.72
C GLN A 289 6.51 -11.05 20.16
N LYS A 290 6.17 -11.06 18.86
CA LYS A 290 5.54 -12.19 18.17
C LYS A 290 6.23 -12.43 16.83
N VAL A 291 6.45 -13.70 16.49
CA VAL A 291 7.14 -14.12 15.26
C VAL A 291 6.38 -15.29 14.62
N ASN A 292 6.23 -15.23 13.30
CA ASN A 292 5.80 -16.34 12.47
C ASN A 292 7.04 -16.98 11.81
N ALA A 293 7.58 -18.02 12.44
CA ALA A 293 8.83 -18.66 12.00
C ALA A 293 8.76 -19.14 10.54
N THR A 294 7.63 -19.72 10.11
CA THR A 294 7.44 -20.22 8.75
C THR A 294 7.58 -19.10 7.70
N VAL A 295 7.02 -17.92 7.96
CA VAL A 295 7.13 -16.77 7.06
C VAL A 295 8.54 -16.20 7.08
N LEU A 296 9.13 -16.10 8.28
CA LEU A 296 10.46 -15.56 8.47
C LEU A 296 11.54 -16.41 7.78
N ASP A 297 11.47 -17.74 7.91
CA ASP A 297 12.38 -18.68 7.25
C ASP A 297 12.26 -18.60 5.73
N LYS A 298 11.04 -18.38 5.21
CA LYS A 298 10.81 -18.16 3.78
C LYS A 298 11.49 -16.87 3.28
N PHE A 299 11.42 -15.78 4.04
CA PHE A 299 12.08 -14.52 3.66
C PHE A 299 13.60 -14.66 3.66
N ASN A 300 14.16 -15.31 4.67
CA ASN A 300 15.61 -15.51 4.78
C ASN A 300 16.16 -16.50 3.74
N SER A 301 15.36 -17.47 3.31
CA SER A 301 15.75 -18.38 2.21
C SER A 301 15.74 -17.68 0.85
N ALA A 302 14.80 -16.74 0.64
CA ALA A 302 14.70 -15.98 -0.60
C ALA A 302 15.77 -14.88 -0.74
N SER A 303 16.35 -14.41 0.36
CA SER A 303 17.40 -13.38 0.36
C SER A 303 18.83 -13.95 0.22
N SER A 304 18.99 -15.28 0.35
CA SER A 304 20.25 -16.00 0.19
C SER A 304 20.45 -16.59 -1.22
N SER A 305 19.47 -16.39 -2.12
CA SER A 305 19.50 -16.76 -3.54
C SER A 305 19.63 -15.53 -4.42
#